data_AF-A0A2X2WMV1-F1
#
_entry.id   AF-A0A2X2WMV1-F1
#
_cell.length_a   1.000
_cell.length_b   1.000
_cell.length_c   1.000
_cell.angle_alpha   90.00
_cell.angle_beta   90.00
_cell.angle_gamma   90.00
#
_symmetry.space_group_name_H-M   'P 1'
#
loop_
_entity.id
_entity.type
_entity.pdbx_description
1 polymer ?
#
loop_
_entity_poly.entity_id
_entity_poly.type
_entity_poly.pdbx_seq_one_letter_code
_entity_poly.pdbx_strand_id
1 'polypeptide(L)'
;MPAGSRPYHPADVDFAHPRIYDSDSILSLHHEPRHVIIYGAGVIGCEYASIFRGMDVKVDLINTRDRLLAFLDQEMSDSLSYHFWNSGVVIRHNEEYEKIEGCDDGVIMHLKSGKKLKADCLLYANGRTGNTDSLALGNIGLETDSRGQLKVNSMYQTALPHIYAVGDVIGYPSLASAAYDQGRIAAQALVKGEATAHLIEDIPTGIYTIPEISSVGKTEQQLTAMKVPYEVGRAQFKHLARAQIVGMNVGTLKILFHRETKEILGIHCFGERAAEIIHIGQAIMEQKGGGNTIEYFVNTTFNYPTMAEAYRGSGAKRLKPPVLTLCRNGHPSPHGWPPPVAHSDCAAAIPDDKPTQPYA
;
A
#
# COMPACT_ATOMS: atom_id res chain seq x y z
N MET A 1 -7.03 20.19 -18.95
CA MET A 1 -5.57 20.40 -18.82
C MET A 1 -4.95 19.15 -18.20
N PRO A 2 -4.41 18.21 -19.00
CA PRO A 2 -3.73 17.01 -18.50
C PRO A 2 -2.20 17.14 -18.61
N ALA A 3 -1.61 18.16 -17.97
CA ALA A 3 -0.18 18.46 -18.15
C ALA A 3 0.77 17.48 -17.42
N GLY A 4 0.23 16.62 -16.55
CA GLY A 4 1.00 15.67 -15.75
C GLY A 4 1.89 16.34 -14.70
N SER A 5 2.91 15.61 -14.27
CA SER A 5 3.89 16.07 -13.29
C SER A 5 5.31 15.65 -13.68
N ARG A 6 6.30 16.23 -13.02
CA ARG A 6 7.73 15.89 -13.13
C ARG A 6 8.35 15.69 -11.74
N PRO A 7 9.53 15.07 -11.62
CA PRO A 7 10.21 14.95 -10.33
C PRO A 7 10.43 16.32 -9.67
N TYR A 8 10.32 16.36 -8.35
CA TYR A 8 10.58 17.59 -7.62
C TYR A 8 12.08 17.86 -7.52
N HIS A 9 12.53 19.00 -8.05
CA HIS A 9 13.91 19.48 -7.94
C HIS A 9 13.97 20.69 -6.99
N PRO A 10 14.50 20.54 -5.77
CA PRO A 10 14.79 21.70 -4.93
C PRO A 10 15.99 22.48 -5.51
N ALA A 11 15.99 23.80 -5.32
CA ALA A 11 16.93 24.71 -5.97
C ALA A 11 18.40 24.53 -5.51
N ASP A 12 18.62 23.91 -4.37
CA ASP A 12 19.93 23.70 -3.74
C ASP A 12 20.58 22.35 -4.10
N VAL A 13 19.95 21.54 -4.96
CA VAL A 13 20.48 20.25 -5.42
C VAL A 13 20.87 20.33 -6.89
N ASP A 14 22.13 19.98 -7.20
CA ASP A 14 22.67 19.98 -8.55
C ASP A 14 22.35 18.67 -9.31
N PHE A 15 21.23 18.68 -10.04
CA PHE A 15 20.82 17.58 -10.92
C PHE A 15 21.60 17.50 -12.24
N ALA A 16 22.50 18.46 -12.54
CA ALA A 16 23.40 18.34 -13.69
C ALA A 16 24.59 17.41 -13.41
N HIS A 17 24.86 17.12 -12.12
CA HIS A 17 25.93 16.21 -11.73
C HIS A 17 25.61 14.76 -12.16
N PRO A 18 26.54 14.04 -12.84
CA PRO A 18 26.26 12.74 -13.47
C PRO A 18 25.98 11.59 -12.50
N ARG A 19 26.04 11.82 -11.18
CA ARG A 19 25.77 10.84 -10.11
C ARG A 19 24.57 11.22 -9.23
N ILE A 20 23.88 12.32 -9.54
CA ILE A 20 22.69 12.77 -8.83
C ILE A 20 21.51 12.61 -9.79
N TYR A 21 20.61 11.71 -9.44
CA TYR A 21 19.48 11.33 -10.28
C TYR A 21 18.16 11.69 -9.62
N ASP A 22 17.14 11.84 -10.44
CA ASP A 22 15.73 11.76 -10.07
C ASP A 22 15.10 10.47 -10.64
N SER A 23 13.80 10.29 -10.46
CA SER A 23 13.09 9.09 -10.95
C SER A 23 13.10 8.90 -12.46
N ASP A 24 13.34 9.96 -13.23
CA ASP A 24 13.27 9.94 -14.69
C ASP A 24 14.68 9.69 -15.28
N SER A 25 15.67 10.40 -14.76
CA SER A 25 17.08 10.32 -15.17
C SER A 25 17.82 9.08 -14.68
N ILE A 26 17.38 8.43 -13.59
CA ILE A 26 18.00 7.19 -13.09
C ILE A 26 17.96 6.05 -14.11
N LEU A 27 17.01 6.07 -15.05
CA LEU A 27 16.95 5.10 -16.16
C LEU A 27 18.09 5.27 -17.18
N SER A 28 18.81 6.39 -17.13
CA SER A 28 19.97 6.70 -17.97
C SER A 28 21.30 6.44 -17.25
N LEU A 29 21.27 5.66 -16.16
CA LEU A 29 22.46 5.27 -15.40
C LEU A 29 23.42 4.45 -16.28
N HIS A 30 24.64 4.95 -16.47
CA HIS A 30 25.66 4.34 -17.35
C HIS A 30 26.77 3.56 -16.60
N HIS A 31 26.64 3.40 -15.29
CA HIS A 31 27.60 2.66 -14.46
C HIS A 31 26.83 1.72 -13.51
N GLU A 32 27.52 0.74 -12.95
CA GLU A 32 26.94 -0.21 -11.99
C GLU A 32 27.26 0.24 -10.56
N PRO A 33 26.36 0.95 -9.86
CA PRO A 33 26.60 1.40 -8.49
C PRO A 33 26.61 0.19 -7.55
N ARG A 34 27.54 0.17 -6.62
CA ARG A 34 27.59 -0.79 -5.51
C ARG A 34 26.88 -0.26 -4.27
N HIS A 35 26.72 1.05 -4.17
CA HIS A 35 26.00 1.73 -3.09
C HIS A 35 25.20 2.92 -3.62
N VAL A 36 23.92 2.96 -3.28
CA VAL A 36 22.98 4.03 -3.58
C VAL A 36 22.44 4.67 -2.29
N ILE A 37 22.35 6.00 -2.28
CA ILE A 37 21.50 6.72 -1.33
C ILE A 37 20.18 7.05 -2.05
N ILE A 38 19.05 6.79 -1.41
CA ILE A 38 17.72 7.19 -1.91
C ILE A 38 17.15 8.20 -0.92
N TYR A 39 16.93 9.44 -1.36
CA TYR A 39 16.32 10.49 -0.55
C TYR A 39 14.84 10.61 -0.85
N GLY A 40 14.01 10.21 0.11
CA GLY A 40 12.56 10.17 -0.02
C GLY A 40 12.05 8.74 -0.01
N ALA A 41 11.39 8.35 1.09
CA ALA A 41 10.85 7.01 1.28
C ALA A 41 9.33 6.93 1.02
N GLY A 42 8.90 7.61 -0.04
CA GLY A 42 7.57 7.45 -0.64
C GLY A 42 7.50 6.22 -1.53
N VAL A 43 6.42 6.10 -2.32
CA VAL A 43 6.18 4.97 -3.25
C VAL A 43 7.39 4.73 -4.15
N ILE A 44 7.77 5.74 -4.94
CA ILE A 44 8.89 5.66 -5.90
C ILE A 44 10.20 5.27 -5.20
N GLY A 45 10.51 5.87 -4.06
CA GLY A 45 11.75 5.57 -3.33
C GLY A 45 11.79 4.14 -2.79
N CYS A 46 10.65 3.60 -2.34
CA CYS A 46 10.56 2.21 -1.89
C CYS A 46 10.69 1.23 -3.07
N GLU A 47 10.04 1.51 -4.19
CA GLU A 47 10.15 0.68 -5.40
C GLU A 47 11.61 0.59 -5.87
N TYR A 48 12.29 1.73 -6.04
CA TYR A 48 13.71 1.74 -6.39
C TYR A 48 14.61 1.10 -5.33
N ALA A 49 14.30 1.27 -4.03
CA ALA A 49 15.04 0.56 -2.97
C ALA A 49 14.97 -0.96 -3.17
N SER A 50 13.78 -1.48 -3.52
CA SER A 50 13.61 -2.91 -3.78
C SER A 50 14.33 -3.38 -5.04
N ILE A 51 14.32 -2.57 -6.12
CA ILE A 51 15.04 -2.86 -7.37
C ILE A 51 16.54 -2.94 -7.12
N PHE A 52 17.12 -1.91 -6.49
CA PHE A 52 18.55 -1.86 -6.19
C PHE A 52 18.98 -3.00 -5.27
N ARG A 53 18.16 -3.35 -4.27
CA ARG A 53 18.44 -4.54 -3.44
C ARG A 53 18.36 -5.85 -4.22
N GLY A 54 17.40 -5.99 -5.15
CA GLY A 54 17.32 -7.14 -6.05
C GLY A 54 18.53 -7.28 -6.97
N MET A 55 19.27 -6.19 -7.20
CA MET A 55 20.54 -6.15 -7.91
C MET A 55 21.76 -6.20 -6.98
N ASP A 56 21.58 -6.59 -5.71
CA ASP A 56 22.61 -6.66 -4.67
C ASP A 56 23.32 -5.33 -4.32
N VAL A 57 22.79 -4.18 -4.77
CA VAL A 57 23.33 -2.85 -4.49
C VAL A 57 23.00 -2.44 -3.05
N LYS A 58 23.98 -1.98 -2.28
CA LYS A 58 23.72 -1.46 -0.92
C LYS A 58 22.81 -0.23 -1.00
N VAL A 59 21.78 -0.15 -0.16
CA VAL A 59 20.82 0.97 -0.16
C VAL A 59 20.77 1.63 1.22
N ASP A 60 21.02 2.94 1.26
CA ASP A 60 20.60 3.80 2.38
C ASP A 60 19.31 4.54 1.96
N LEU A 61 18.17 4.21 2.57
CA LEU A 61 16.88 4.83 2.29
C LEU A 61 16.57 5.89 3.35
N ILE A 62 16.62 7.15 2.95
CA ILE A 62 16.43 8.31 3.83
C ILE A 62 14.95 8.69 3.83
N ASN A 63 14.34 8.62 5.00
CA ASN A 63 12.95 8.96 5.23
C ASN A 63 12.87 10.19 6.14
N THR A 64 12.21 11.23 5.66
CA THR A 64 11.94 12.46 6.44
C THR A 64 10.85 12.25 7.48
N ARG A 65 10.12 11.13 7.41
CA ARG A 65 9.06 10.76 8.36
C ARG A 65 9.53 9.68 9.33
N ASP A 66 8.72 9.49 10.37
CA ASP A 66 8.89 8.48 11.41
C ASP A 66 8.64 7.05 10.91
N ARG A 67 7.82 6.88 9.86
CA ARG A 67 7.46 5.58 9.29
C ARG A 67 7.44 5.59 7.76
N LEU A 68 7.74 4.44 7.13
CA LEU A 68 7.62 4.26 5.68
C LEU A 68 6.16 4.34 5.26
N LEU A 69 5.86 5.00 4.14
CA LEU A 69 4.54 4.95 3.50
C LEU A 69 3.38 5.11 4.52
N ALA A 70 3.46 6.09 5.41
CA ALA A 70 2.60 6.20 6.59
C ALA A 70 1.09 6.32 6.30
N PHE A 71 0.71 6.54 5.04
CA PHE A 71 -0.66 6.53 4.54
C PHE A 71 -1.26 5.12 4.39
N LEU A 72 -0.42 4.08 4.30
CA LEU A 72 -0.85 2.69 4.29
C LEU A 72 -1.34 2.25 5.68
N ASP A 73 -2.04 1.12 5.72
CA ASP A 73 -2.28 0.41 6.97
C ASP A 73 -0.94 0.09 7.67
N GLN A 74 -0.89 0.35 8.97
CA GLN A 74 0.30 0.18 9.80
C GLN A 74 0.98 -1.18 9.62
N GLU A 75 0.21 -2.26 9.54
CA GLU A 75 0.75 -3.61 9.41
C GLU A 75 1.46 -3.83 8.07
N MET A 76 1.00 -3.16 7.00
CA MET A 76 1.66 -3.21 5.69
C MET A 76 2.99 -2.44 5.71
N SER A 77 2.99 -1.26 6.30
CA SER A 77 4.20 -0.43 6.46
C SER A 77 5.27 -1.12 7.29
N ASP A 78 4.88 -1.75 8.40
CA ASP A 78 5.79 -2.49 9.27
C ASP A 78 6.31 -3.75 8.57
N SER A 79 5.45 -4.45 7.82
CA SER A 79 5.85 -5.63 7.03
C SER A 79 6.89 -5.28 5.96
N LEU A 80 6.71 -4.16 5.26
CA LEU A 80 7.71 -3.67 4.29
C LEU A 80 9.01 -3.29 4.98
N SER A 81 8.93 -2.53 6.08
CA SER A 81 10.11 -2.09 6.84
C SER A 81 10.93 -3.29 7.33
N TYR A 82 10.26 -4.32 7.87
CA TYR A 82 10.89 -5.57 8.28
C TYR A 82 11.49 -6.34 7.10
N HIS A 83 10.79 -6.38 5.95
CA HIS A 83 11.31 -7.02 4.75
C HIS A 83 12.58 -6.33 4.23
N PHE A 84 12.57 -5.00 4.12
CA PHE A 84 13.71 -4.18 3.72
C PHE A 84 14.90 -4.32 4.66
N TRP A 85 14.67 -4.36 5.97
CA TRP A 85 15.75 -4.58 6.93
C TRP A 85 16.41 -5.96 6.72
N ASN A 86 15.61 -7.02 6.56
CA ASN A 86 16.14 -8.37 6.30
C ASN A 86 16.84 -8.50 4.94
N SER A 87 16.43 -7.70 3.94
CA SER A 87 17.08 -7.69 2.63
C SER A 87 18.33 -6.81 2.59
N GLY A 88 18.65 -6.09 3.67
CA GLY A 88 19.88 -5.28 3.80
C GLY A 88 19.73 -3.81 3.43
N VAL A 89 18.51 -3.28 3.31
CA VAL A 89 18.27 -1.84 3.23
C VAL A 89 18.51 -1.19 4.59
N VAL A 90 19.31 -0.13 4.62
CA VAL A 90 19.44 0.72 5.82
C VAL A 90 18.42 1.84 5.73
N ILE A 91 17.32 1.70 6.48
CA ILE A 91 16.29 2.74 6.56
C ILE A 91 16.67 3.74 7.65
N ARG A 92 16.63 5.03 7.33
CA ARG A 92 16.91 6.12 8.28
C ARG A 92 15.68 7.04 8.39
N HIS A 93 14.91 6.86 9.46
CA HIS A 93 13.74 7.68 9.77
C HIS A 93 14.12 9.02 10.39
N ASN A 94 13.25 10.02 10.21
CA ASN A 94 13.41 11.37 10.75
C ASN A 94 14.75 12.03 10.39
N GLU A 95 15.26 11.76 9.18
CA GLU A 95 16.47 12.38 8.67
C GLU A 95 16.14 13.29 7.49
N GLU A 96 16.74 14.48 7.50
CA GLU A 96 16.67 15.46 6.43
C GLU A 96 18.09 15.80 5.98
N TYR A 97 18.29 16.02 4.68
CA TYR A 97 19.59 16.51 4.21
C TYR A 97 19.77 17.98 4.61
N GLU A 98 21.02 18.32 4.90
CA GLU A 98 21.51 19.70 5.02
C GLU A 98 22.21 20.12 3.72
N LYS A 99 22.98 19.22 3.11
CA LYS A 99 23.74 19.48 1.89
C LYS A 99 23.98 18.19 1.11
N ILE A 100 24.02 18.30 -0.21
CA ILE A 100 24.39 17.21 -1.13
C ILE A 100 25.58 17.68 -1.96
N GLU A 101 26.67 16.90 -1.94
CA GLU A 101 27.90 17.19 -2.67
C GLU A 101 28.15 16.09 -3.71
N GLY A 102 28.13 16.46 -4.99
CA GLY A 102 28.62 15.59 -6.06
C GLY A 102 30.16 15.58 -6.07
N CYS A 103 30.75 14.40 -6.20
CA CYS A 103 32.19 14.19 -6.30
C CYS A 103 32.52 13.30 -7.53
N ASP A 104 33.76 13.34 -8.00
CA ASP A 104 34.21 12.49 -9.11
C ASP A 104 33.97 10.98 -8.82
N ASP A 105 34.17 10.58 -7.57
CA ASP A 105 34.09 9.20 -7.10
C ASP A 105 32.79 8.86 -6.34
N GLY A 106 31.77 9.73 -6.34
CA GLY A 106 30.51 9.44 -5.66
C GLY A 106 29.65 10.67 -5.34
N VAL A 107 28.77 10.51 -4.35
CA VAL A 107 27.97 11.59 -3.77
C VAL A 107 28.10 11.52 -2.25
N ILE A 108 28.24 12.68 -1.60
CA ILE A 108 28.22 12.81 -0.14
C ILE A 108 26.94 13.55 0.26
N MET A 109 26.11 12.89 1.07
CA MET A 109 24.94 13.49 1.71
C MET A 109 25.26 13.85 3.16
N HIS A 110 25.10 15.13 3.49
CA HIS A 110 25.18 15.66 4.83
C HIS A 110 23.77 15.73 5.39
N LEU A 111 23.54 15.12 6.54
CA LEU A 111 22.24 15.14 7.21
C LEU A 111 22.24 16.20 8.31
N LYS A 112 21.08 16.81 8.58
CA LYS A 112 20.92 17.80 9.67
C LYS A 112 21.24 17.23 11.06
N SER A 113 21.22 15.89 11.21
CA SER A 113 21.67 15.20 12.41
C SER A 113 23.19 15.22 12.63
N GLY A 114 23.97 15.77 11.67
CA GLY A 114 25.43 15.79 11.67
C GLY A 114 26.07 14.53 11.06
N LYS A 115 25.27 13.52 10.70
CA LYS A 115 25.76 12.32 10.01
C LYS A 115 26.12 12.65 8.56
N LYS A 116 27.11 11.92 8.02
CA LYS A 116 27.50 11.98 6.60
C LYS A 116 27.43 10.60 5.99
N LEU A 117 26.88 10.51 4.78
CA LEU A 117 26.77 9.29 4.00
C LEU A 117 27.48 9.49 2.68
N LYS A 118 28.30 8.53 2.26
CA LYS A 118 28.93 8.49 0.93
C LYS A 118 28.40 7.27 0.18
N ALA A 119 28.08 7.44 -1.10
CA ALA A 119 27.63 6.39 -2.00
C ALA A 119 28.11 6.67 -3.43
N ASP A 120 27.95 5.71 -4.34
CA ASP A 120 28.38 5.86 -5.73
C ASP A 120 27.46 6.81 -6.51
N CYS A 121 26.18 6.85 -6.13
CA CYS A 121 25.20 7.80 -6.63
C CYS A 121 24.04 8.03 -5.65
N LEU A 122 23.25 9.05 -5.96
CA LEU A 122 22.06 9.46 -5.24
C LEU A 122 20.83 9.40 -6.16
N LEU A 123 19.73 8.85 -5.66
CA LEU A 123 18.39 9.04 -6.22
C LEU A 123 17.58 9.98 -5.32
N TYR A 124 17.17 11.12 -5.86
CA TYR A 124 16.27 12.05 -5.20
C TYR A 124 14.81 11.76 -5.58
N ALA A 125 14.05 11.17 -4.65
CA ALA A 125 12.68 10.69 -4.84
C ALA A 125 11.70 11.33 -3.84
N ASN A 126 11.82 12.64 -3.59
CA ASN A 126 11.04 13.36 -2.57
C ASN A 126 9.81 14.12 -3.13
N GLY A 127 9.02 13.43 -3.95
CA GLY A 127 7.76 13.94 -4.51
C GLY A 127 7.85 14.44 -5.95
N ARG A 128 6.72 14.96 -6.44
CA ARG A 128 6.52 15.40 -7.83
C ARG A 128 5.88 16.80 -7.85
N THR A 129 6.12 17.53 -8.94
CA THR A 129 5.64 18.90 -9.19
C THR A 129 4.74 18.91 -10.42
N GLY A 130 3.60 19.60 -10.36
CA GLY A 130 2.71 19.76 -11.51
C GLY A 130 3.36 20.54 -12.66
N ASN A 131 3.08 20.15 -13.90
CA ASN A 131 3.65 20.80 -15.09
C ASN A 131 2.84 22.04 -15.50
N THR A 132 2.82 23.05 -14.63
CA THR A 132 2.02 24.28 -14.83
C THR A 132 2.83 25.50 -15.24
N ASP A 133 4.14 25.49 -15.02
CA ASP A 133 4.97 26.70 -15.09
C ASP A 133 5.07 27.27 -16.51
N SER A 134 4.97 26.41 -17.53
CA SER A 134 4.98 26.82 -18.94
C SER A 134 3.60 27.20 -19.49
N LEU A 135 2.53 27.12 -18.69
CA LEU A 135 1.15 27.31 -19.16
C LEU A 135 0.67 28.77 -19.07
N ALA A 136 1.48 29.68 -18.52
CA ALA A 136 1.17 31.09 -18.36
C ALA A 136 -0.20 31.34 -17.67
N LEU A 137 -0.50 30.55 -16.63
CA LEU A 137 -1.80 30.56 -15.92
C LEU A 137 -2.23 31.94 -15.41
N GLY A 138 -1.27 32.83 -15.12
CA GLY A 138 -1.55 34.20 -14.71
C GLY A 138 -2.33 35.01 -15.77
N ASN A 139 -2.19 34.69 -17.06
CA ASN A 139 -2.93 35.36 -18.14
C ASN A 139 -4.44 35.09 -18.08
N ILE A 140 -4.85 34.01 -17.41
CA ILE A 140 -6.24 33.60 -17.23
C ILE A 140 -6.67 33.68 -15.76
N GLY A 141 -5.83 34.23 -14.86
CA GLY A 141 -6.16 34.39 -13.45
C GLY A 141 -6.26 33.07 -12.67
N LEU A 142 -5.57 32.01 -13.10
CA LEU A 142 -5.44 30.77 -12.33
C LEU A 142 -4.14 30.76 -11.54
N GLU A 143 -4.20 30.26 -10.32
CA GLU A 143 -3.07 30.10 -9.41
C GLU A 143 -2.86 28.63 -9.06
N THR A 144 -1.61 28.29 -8.77
CA THR A 144 -1.19 26.97 -8.30
C THR A 144 -0.77 27.02 -6.84
N ASP A 145 -0.73 25.86 -6.19
CA ASP A 145 -0.08 25.73 -4.89
C ASP A 145 1.46 25.70 -5.01
N SER A 146 2.13 25.53 -3.87
CA SER A 146 3.60 25.43 -3.78
C SER A 146 4.23 24.26 -4.57
N ARG A 147 3.42 23.29 -5.03
CA ARG A 147 3.84 22.13 -5.82
C ARG A 147 3.41 22.25 -7.28
N GLY A 148 2.93 23.40 -7.72
CA GLY A 148 2.46 23.60 -9.09
C GLY A 148 1.14 22.87 -9.37
N GLN A 149 0.34 22.56 -8.35
CA GLN A 149 -0.93 21.85 -8.52
C GLN A 149 -2.10 22.84 -8.60
N LEU A 150 -3.08 22.53 -9.44
CA LEU A 150 -4.31 23.29 -9.62
C LEU A 150 -5.40 22.79 -8.69
N LYS A 151 -6.13 23.72 -8.07
CA LYS A 151 -7.35 23.41 -7.32
C LYS A 151 -8.51 23.13 -8.27
N VAL A 152 -9.27 22.09 -7.99
CA VAL A 152 -10.47 21.72 -8.73
C VAL A 152 -11.62 21.31 -7.81
N ASN A 153 -12.84 21.37 -8.32
CA ASN A 153 -14.02 20.82 -7.66
C ASN A 153 -14.20 19.31 -7.94
N SER A 154 -15.30 18.71 -7.47
CA SER A 154 -15.62 17.27 -7.65
C SER A 154 -15.84 16.83 -9.10
N MET A 155 -16.05 17.77 -10.02
CA MET A 155 -16.17 17.53 -11.46
C MET A 155 -14.89 17.92 -12.22
N TYR A 156 -13.80 18.17 -11.49
CA TYR A 156 -12.50 18.54 -12.04
C TYR A 156 -12.46 19.91 -12.73
N GLN A 157 -13.41 20.81 -12.41
CA GLN A 157 -13.38 22.20 -12.86
C GLN A 157 -12.48 23.04 -11.98
N THR A 158 -11.72 23.94 -12.60
CA THR A 158 -10.96 24.98 -11.90
C THR A 158 -11.89 26.10 -11.41
N ALA A 159 -11.32 27.18 -10.88
CA ALA A 159 -12.07 28.41 -10.57
C ALA A 159 -12.75 29.03 -11.81
N LEU A 160 -12.27 28.71 -13.02
CA LEU A 160 -12.91 29.10 -14.28
C LEU A 160 -13.84 27.97 -14.77
N PRO A 161 -15.17 28.20 -14.89
CA PRO A 161 -16.15 27.12 -15.17
C PRO A 161 -15.93 26.36 -16.49
N HIS A 162 -15.24 26.98 -17.45
CA HIS A 162 -14.95 26.42 -18.76
C HIS A 162 -13.56 25.74 -18.83
N ILE A 163 -12.81 25.72 -17.73
CA ILE A 163 -11.48 25.10 -17.66
C ILE A 163 -11.49 23.96 -16.65
N TYR A 164 -11.05 22.80 -17.12
CA TYR A 164 -10.95 21.57 -16.35
C TYR A 164 -9.49 21.13 -16.26
N ALA A 165 -9.09 20.52 -15.14
CA ALA A 165 -7.75 19.98 -14.93
C ALA A 165 -7.84 18.57 -14.30
N VAL A 166 -7.03 17.64 -14.80
CA VAL A 166 -7.10 16.21 -14.42
C VAL A 166 -5.69 15.59 -14.37
N GLY A 167 -5.55 14.48 -13.66
CA GLY A 167 -4.30 13.76 -13.45
C GLY A 167 -3.40 14.46 -12.44
N ASP A 168 -2.09 14.17 -12.50
CA ASP A 168 -1.15 14.63 -11.47
C ASP A 168 -1.08 16.16 -11.28
N VAL A 169 -1.52 16.95 -12.27
CA VAL A 169 -1.55 18.42 -12.18
C VAL A 169 -2.54 18.93 -11.14
N ILE A 170 -3.47 18.09 -10.66
CA ILE A 170 -4.40 18.41 -9.57
C ILE A 170 -4.05 17.71 -8.25
N GLY A 171 -2.91 17.00 -8.21
CA GLY A 171 -2.46 16.28 -7.02
C GLY A 171 -3.10 14.90 -6.85
N TYR A 172 -3.48 14.58 -5.61
CA TYR A 172 -4.01 13.25 -5.25
C TYR A 172 -5.39 13.01 -5.88
N PRO A 173 -5.69 11.78 -6.34
CA PRO A 173 -4.82 10.61 -6.43
C PRO A 173 -3.91 10.68 -7.67
N SER A 174 -2.59 10.73 -7.46
CA SER A 174 -1.59 10.75 -8.52
C SER A 174 -1.32 9.33 -9.04
N LEU A 175 -2.35 8.73 -9.63
CA LEU A 175 -2.36 7.38 -10.20
C LEU A 175 -2.81 7.46 -11.67
N ALA A 176 -2.13 6.74 -12.56
CA ALA A 176 -2.49 6.72 -13.98
C ALA A 176 -3.93 6.23 -14.22
N SER A 177 -4.37 5.20 -13.48
CA SER A 177 -5.74 4.67 -13.51
C SER A 177 -6.77 5.74 -13.14
N ALA A 178 -6.52 6.47 -12.05
CA ALA A 178 -7.39 7.56 -11.62
C ALA A 178 -7.42 8.70 -12.65
N ALA A 179 -6.27 9.06 -13.24
CA ALA A 179 -6.19 10.10 -14.26
C ALA A 179 -7.07 9.80 -15.50
N TYR A 180 -7.15 8.52 -15.93
CA TYR A 180 -8.06 8.12 -17.01
C TYR A 180 -9.52 8.36 -16.67
N ASP A 181 -9.95 7.96 -15.47
CA ASP A 181 -11.33 8.15 -15.02
C ASP A 181 -11.66 9.63 -14.81
N GLN A 182 -10.73 10.40 -14.23
CA GLN A 182 -10.86 11.86 -14.08
C GLN A 182 -11.06 12.53 -15.45
N GLY A 183 -10.29 12.14 -16.46
CA GLY A 183 -10.45 12.64 -17.84
C GLY A 183 -11.83 12.35 -18.42
N ARG A 184 -12.34 11.12 -18.23
CA ARG A 184 -13.69 10.73 -18.69
C ARG A 184 -14.79 11.54 -17.99
N ILE A 185 -14.67 11.75 -16.68
CA ILE A 185 -15.63 12.52 -15.88
C ILE A 185 -15.63 13.99 -16.33
N ALA A 186 -14.44 14.60 -16.46
CA ALA A 186 -14.30 15.97 -16.92
C ALA A 186 -14.87 16.17 -18.33
N ALA A 187 -14.65 15.22 -19.24
CA ALA A 187 -15.22 15.25 -20.59
C ALA A 187 -16.75 15.18 -20.58
N GLN A 188 -17.33 14.34 -19.72
CA GLN A 188 -18.78 14.26 -19.55
C GLN A 188 -19.37 15.57 -19.01
N ALA A 189 -18.76 16.13 -17.95
CA ALA A 189 -19.16 17.40 -17.37
C ALA A 189 -19.09 18.55 -18.37
N LEU A 190 -18.02 18.60 -19.18
CA LEU A 190 -17.85 19.61 -20.22
C LEU A 190 -18.98 19.57 -21.27
N VAL A 191 -19.39 18.38 -21.71
CA VAL A 191 -20.39 18.22 -22.78
C VAL A 191 -21.82 18.38 -22.27
N LYS A 192 -22.13 17.88 -21.07
CA LYS A 192 -23.50 17.81 -20.55
C LYS A 192 -23.83 18.88 -19.50
N GLY A 193 -22.82 19.61 -19.01
CA GLY A 193 -22.95 20.50 -17.85
C GLY A 193 -22.96 19.77 -16.50
N GLU A 194 -23.02 18.44 -16.51
CA GLU A 194 -22.98 17.57 -15.34
C GLU A 194 -22.25 16.26 -15.66
N ALA A 195 -21.67 15.62 -14.64
CA ALA A 195 -21.19 14.26 -14.73
C ALA A 195 -21.97 13.37 -13.78
N THR A 196 -22.54 12.29 -14.32
CA THR A 196 -23.18 11.23 -13.51
C THR A 196 -22.16 10.25 -12.96
N ALA A 197 -20.98 10.18 -13.58
CA ALA A 197 -19.87 9.37 -13.13
C ALA A 197 -19.04 10.16 -12.11
N HIS A 198 -18.69 9.50 -11.01
CA HIS A 198 -17.72 9.98 -10.05
C HIS A 198 -16.53 9.03 -10.03
N LEU A 199 -15.39 9.53 -9.58
CA LEU A 199 -14.27 8.65 -9.29
C LEU A 199 -14.70 7.72 -8.16
N ILE A 200 -14.40 6.43 -8.29
CA ILE A 200 -14.71 5.47 -7.22
C ILE A 200 -14.07 5.95 -5.92
N GLU A 201 -14.79 5.82 -4.81
CA GLU A 201 -14.28 6.29 -3.52
C GLU A 201 -13.05 5.49 -3.09
N ASP A 202 -13.13 4.16 -3.28
CA ASP A 202 -12.11 3.22 -2.88
C ASP A 202 -11.24 2.81 -4.09
N ILE A 203 -10.32 3.71 -4.47
CA ILE A 203 -9.35 3.46 -5.54
C ILE A 203 -8.27 2.49 -5.04
N PRO A 204 -8.05 1.35 -5.71
CA PRO A 204 -6.97 0.46 -5.36
C PRO A 204 -5.63 1.15 -5.63
N THR A 205 -4.74 1.10 -4.64
CA THR A 205 -3.38 1.62 -4.78
C THR A 205 -2.42 0.45 -4.85
N GLY A 206 -1.58 0.41 -5.87
CA GLY A 206 -0.48 -0.56 -6.01
C GLY A 206 0.86 0.11 -5.77
N ILE A 207 1.76 -0.60 -5.09
CA ILE A 207 3.16 -0.23 -4.88
C ILE A 207 4.00 -1.45 -5.27
N TYR A 208 4.82 -1.28 -6.28
CA TYR A 208 5.51 -2.38 -6.97
C TYR A 208 6.89 -2.64 -6.37
N THR A 209 6.95 -2.71 -5.04
CA THR A 209 8.11 -3.26 -4.34
C THR A 209 8.22 -4.76 -4.59
N ILE A 210 9.35 -5.35 -4.22
CA ILE A 210 9.52 -6.81 -4.19
C ILE A 210 9.54 -7.23 -2.71
N PRO A 211 8.49 -7.88 -2.18
CA PRO A 211 7.20 -8.16 -2.82
C PRO A 211 6.25 -6.94 -2.83
N GLU A 212 5.18 -7.02 -3.62
CA GLU A 212 4.24 -5.91 -3.87
C GLU A 212 3.42 -5.55 -2.64
N ILE A 213 2.89 -4.32 -2.61
CA ILE A 213 1.82 -3.91 -1.69
C ILE A 213 0.63 -3.43 -2.52
N SER A 214 -0.57 -3.81 -2.10
CA SER A 214 -1.77 -3.16 -2.61
C SER A 214 -2.87 -3.04 -1.56
N SER A 215 -3.64 -1.97 -1.62
CA SER A 215 -4.71 -1.69 -0.67
C SER A 215 -5.89 -1.00 -1.31
N VAL A 216 -7.07 -1.24 -0.76
CA VAL A 216 -8.33 -0.57 -1.12
C VAL A 216 -9.18 -0.38 0.16
N GLY A 217 -9.93 0.72 0.25
CA GLY A 217 -10.73 1.04 1.43
C GLY A 217 -9.95 1.67 2.60
N LYS A 218 -10.56 1.63 3.78
CA LYS A 218 -10.03 2.26 5.00
C LYS A 218 -8.94 1.43 5.66
N THR A 219 -8.00 2.10 6.33
CA THR A 219 -7.01 1.47 7.22
C THR A 219 -7.56 1.24 8.63
N GLU A 220 -6.91 0.39 9.43
CA GLU A 220 -7.28 0.22 10.85
C GLU A 220 -7.23 1.56 11.61
N GLN A 221 -6.27 2.42 11.29
CA GLN A 221 -6.07 3.72 11.94
C GLN A 221 -7.24 4.66 11.62
N GLN A 222 -7.69 4.68 10.36
CA GLN A 222 -8.85 5.47 9.95
C GLN A 222 -10.13 4.98 10.62
N LEU A 223 -10.39 3.67 10.63
CA LEU A 223 -11.57 3.10 11.27
C LEU A 223 -11.58 3.37 12.78
N THR A 224 -10.42 3.26 13.43
CA THR A 224 -10.25 3.58 14.86
C THR A 224 -10.53 5.05 15.14
N ALA A 225 -9.99 5.98 14.33
CA ALA A 225 -10.23 7.41 14.47
C ALA A 225 -11.70 7.78 14.24
N MET A 226 -12.37 7.10 13.30
CA MET A 226 -13.80 7.23 13.01
C MET A 226 -14.70 6.52 14.03
N LYS A 227 -14.11 5.76 14.98
CA LYS A 227 -14.84 4.94 15.97
C LYS A 227 -15.80 3.93 15.33
N VAL A 228 -15.45 3.40 14.16
CA VAL A 228 -16.22 2.35 13.47
C VAL A 228 -15.84 0.99 14.05
N PRO A 229 -16.79 0.16 14.50
CA PRO A 229 -16.48 -1.17 15.03
C PRO A 229 -16.11 -2.13 13.88
N TYR A 230 -14.88 -2.64 13.91
CA TYR A 230 -14.39 -3.57 12.90
C TYR A 230 -13.73 -4.81 13.53
N GLU A 231 -13.67 -5.87 12.75
CA GLU A 231 -12.93 -7.09 13.00
C GLU A 231 -11.86 -7.27 11.90
N VAL A 232 -10.86 -8.09 12.17
CA VAL A 232 -9.73 -8.30 11.26
C VAL A 232 -9.58 -9.77 10.89
N GLY A 233 -9.67 -10.05 9.59
CA GLY A 233 -9.31 -11.33 8.98
C GLY A 233 -7.89 -11.29 8.41
N ARG A 234 -7.09 -12.35 8.60
CA ARG A 234 -5.69 -12.42 8.11
C ARG A 234 -5.34 -13.79 7.53
N ALA A 235 -4.69 -13.79 6.37
CA ALA A 235 -4.07 -14.98 5.77
C ALA A 235 -2.60 -14.70 5.44
N GLN A 236 -1.69 -15.39 6.13
CA GLN A 236 -0.27 -15.31 5.85
C GLN A 236 0.09 -16.19 4.65
N PHE A 237 0.89 -15.66 3.73
CA PHE A 237 1.23 -16.33 2.47
C PHE A 237 2.02 -17.62 2.69
N LYS A 238 2.83 -17.70 3.75
CA LYS A 238 3.53 -18.94 4.16
C LYS A 238 2.61 -20.15 4.40
N HIS A 239 1.30 -19.93 4.56
CA HIS A 239 0.29 -20.99 4.73
C HIS A 239 -0.49 -21.30 3.45
N LEU A 240 -0.21 -20.61 2.34
CA LEU A 240 -0.84 -20.85 1.05
C LEU A 240 0.03 -21.82 0.24
N ALA A 241 -0.58 -22.89 -0.26
CA ALA A 241 0.14 -23.88 -1.07
C ALA A 241 0.76 -23.24 -2.32
N ARG A 242 0.07 -22.28 -2.96
CA ARG A 242 0.60 -21.58 -4.13
C ARG A 242 1.89 -20.82 -3.80
N ALA A 243 1.90 -20.08 -2.69
CA ALA A 243 3.07 -19.31 -2.24
C ALA A 243 4.28 -20.22 -1.96
N GLN A 244 4.03 -21.37 -1.32
CA GLN A 244 5.07 -22.38 -1.07
C GLN A 244 5.63 -22.96 -2.36
N ILE A 245 4.78 -23.30 -3.33
CA ILE A 245 5.19 -23.85 -4.64
C ILE A 245 6.10 -22.89 -5.41
N VAL A 246 5.82 -21.58 -5.37
CA VAL A 246 6.62 -20.56 -6.08
C VAL A 246 7.75 -19.97 -5.23
N GLY A 247 7.93 -20.44 -3.99
CA GLY A 247 8.95 -19.93 -3.07
C GLY A 247 8.69 -18.53 -2.48
N MET A 248 7.49 -17.98 -2.65
CA MET A 248 7.14 -16.61 -2.23
C MET A 248 6.30 -16.60 -0.94
N ASN A 249 6.92 -17.04 0.16
CA ASN A 249 6.24 -17.21 1.46
C ASN A 249 6.03 -15.90 2.24
N VAL A 250 6.74 -14.84 1.87
CA VAL A 250 6.64 -13.52 2.51
C VAL A 250 5.36 -12.84 2.03
N GLY A 251 4.46 -12.55 2.95
CA GLY A 251 3.26 -11.79 2.66
C GLY A 251 2.08 -12.12 3.57
N THR A 252 1.08 -11.26 3.48
CA THR A 252 -0.19 -11.37 4.17
C THR A 252 -1.28 -10.67 3.37
N LEU A 253 -2.48 -11.25 3.36
CA LEU A 253 -3.70 -10.55 3.00
C LEU A 253 -4.50 -10.30 4.27
N LYS A 254 -5.00 -9.08 4.41
CA LYS A 254 -5.73 -8.58 5.56
C LYS A 254 -7.05 -7.97 5.09
N ILE A 255 -8.14 -8.34 5.77
CA ILE A 255 -9.48 -7.80 5.50
C ILE A 255 -10.02 -7.20 6.79
N LEU A 256 -10.47 -5.95 6.69
CA LEU A 256 -11.18 -5.23 7.73
C LEU A 256 -12.67 -5.26 7.38
N PHE A 257 -13.50 -5.70 8.31
CA PHE A 257 -14.94 -5.78 8.09
C PHE A 257 -15.72 -5.37 9.33
N HIS A 258 -16.91 -4.81 9.13
CA HIS A 258 -17.76 -4.35 10.20
C HIS A 258 -18.26 -5.52 11.05
N ARG A 259 -18.20 -5.38 12.38
CA ARG A 259 -18.44 -6.50 13.31
C ARG A 259 -19.84 -7.09 13.19
N GLU A 260 -20.84 -6.24 13.01
CA GLU A 260 -22.27 -6.61 12.97
C GLU A 260 -22.72 -6.93 11.54
N THR A 261 -22.71 -5.94 10.66
CA THR A 261 -23.17 -6.06 9.26
C THR A 261 -22.34 -6.97 8.37
N LYS A 262 -21.10 -7.31 8.77
CA LYS A 262 -20.14 -8.10 7.97
C LYS A 262 -19.66 -7.41 6.69
N GLU A 263 -19.99 -6.13 6.52
CA GLU A 263 -19.55 -5.30 5.40
C GLU A 263 -18.03 -5.14 5.38
N ILE A 264 -17.39 -5.28 4.22
CA ILE A 264 -15.94 -5.08 4.10
C ILE A 264 -15.65 -3.58 4.06
N LEU A 265 -14.72 -3.14 4.89
CA LEU A 265 -14.36 -1.74 5.11
C LEU A 265 -12.98 -1.41 4.53
N GLY A 266 -12.14 -2.42 4.30
CA GLY A 266 -10.83 -2.24 3.69
C GLY A 266 -10.08 -3.56 3.54
N ILE A 267 -9.24 -3.63 2.52
CA ILE A 267 -8.47 -4.81 2.17
C ILE A 267 -7.04 -4.35 1.91
N HIS A 268 -6.09 -5.02 2.55
CA HIS A 268 -4.68 -4.66 2.54
C HIS A 268 -3.87 -5.91 2.28
N CYS A 269 -2.99 -5.86 1.29
CA CYS A 269 -2.20 -7.00 0.85
C CYS A 269 -0.74 -6.60 0.69
N PHE A 270 0.14 -7.41 1.25
CA PHE A 270 1.59 -7.34 1.03
C PHE A 270 2.06 -8.73 0.62
N GLY A 271 2.73 -8.87 -0.51
CA GLY A 271 3.18 -10.17 -1.00
C GLY A 271 3.09 -10.34 -2.51
N GLU A 272 3.42 -11.53 -2.97
CA GLU A 272 3.34 -11.93 -4.38
C GLU A 272 1.96 -11.63 -4.99
N ARG A 273 1.95 -10.87 -6.09
CA ARG A 273 0.75 -10.47 -6.85
C ARG A 273 -0.31 -9.73 -6.03
N ALA A 274 0.12 -8.94 -5.04
CA ALA A 274 -0.80 -8.12 -4.24
C ALA A 274 -1.63 -7.17 -5.12
N ALA A 275 -1.02 -6.56 -6.14
CA ALA A 275 -1.70 -5.62 -7.05
C ALA A 275 -2.76 -6.32 -7.93
N GLU A 276 -2.59 -7.60 -8.23
CA GLU A 276 -3.55 -8.37 -9.01
C GLU A 276 -4.72 -8.84 -8.16
N ILE A 277 -4.44 -9.46 -7.00
CA ILE A 277 -5.50 -10.08 -6.20
C ILE A 277 -6.35 -9.04 -5.47
N ILE A 278 -5.88 -7.79 -5.31
CA ILE A 278 -6.67 -6.71 -4.66
C ILE A 278 -8.00 -6.45 -5.36
N HIS A 279 -8.03 -6.61 -6.69
CA HIS A 279 -9.20 -6.32 -7.51
C HIS A 279 -10.38 -7.26 -7.24
N ILE A 280 -10.11 -8.49 -6.76
CA ILE A 280 -11.16 -9.40 -6.31
C ILE A 280 -11.89 -8.79 -5.10
N GLY A 281 -11.12 -8.25 -4.16
CA GLY A 281 -11.62 -7.54 -2.99
C GLY A 281 -12.42 -6.31 -3.35
N GLN A 282 -11.83 -5.45 -4.19
CA GLN A 282 -12.48 -4.24 -4.70
C GLN A 282 -13.83 -4.54 -5.36
N ALA A 283 -13.91 -5.58 -6.21
CA ALA A 283 -15.14 -5.94 -6.89
C ALA A 283 -16.29 -6.31 -5.94
N ILE A 284 -15.97 -6.90 -4.77
CA ILE A 284 -16.95 -7.21 -3.72
C ILE A 284 -17.31 -5.96 -2.91
N MET A 285 -16.34 -5.11 -2.58
CA MET A 285 -16.58 -3.85 -1.87
C MET A 285 -17.55 -2.93 -2.63
N GLU A 286 -17.49 -2.91 -3.96
CA GLU A 286 -18.37 -2.10 -4.81
C GLU A 286 -19.81 -2.64 -4.96
N GLN A 287 -20.10 -3.83 -4.43
CA GLN A 287 -21.45 -4.41 -4.56
C GLN A 287 -22.48 -3.67 -3.70
N LYS A 288 -23.65 -3.40 -4.29
CA LYS A 288 -24.78 -2.71 -3.62
C LYS A 288 -25.80 -3.72 -3.09
N GLY A 289 -26.75 -3.26 -2.27
CA GLY A 289 -27.88 -4.08 -1.82
C GLY A 289 -27.50 -5.28 -0.95
N GLY A 290 -26.44 -5.15 -0.14
CA GLY A 290 -25.96 -6.21 0.76
C GLY A 290 -24.93 -7.17 0.14
N GLY A 291 -24.47 -6.92 -1.09
CA GLY A 291 -23.43 -7.74 -1.72
C GLY A 291 -22.01 -7.51 -1.18
N ASN A 292 -21.72 -6.35 -0.58
CA ASN A 292 -20.45 -6.11 0.11
C ASN A 292 -20.47 -6.84 1.46
N THR A 293 -19.94 -8.06 1.50
CA THR A 293 -19.87 -8.86 2.72
C THR A 293 -18.68 -9.83 2.71
N ILE A 294 -18.02 -9.96 3.86
CA ILE A 294 -16.93 -10.94 4.07
C ILE A 294 -17.41 -12.39 3.91
N GLU A 295 -18.72 -12.64 4.07
CA GLU A 295 -19.32 -13.97 3.90
C GLU A 295 -19.17 -14.50 2.48
N TYR A 296 -19.05 -13.62 1.47
CA TYR A 296 -18.73 -14.02 0.10
C TYR A 296 -17.45 -14.87 0.07
N PHE A 297 -16.37 -14.37 0.65
CA PHE A 297 -15.06 -15.05 0.60
C PHE A 297 -15.02 -16.36 1.38
N VAL A 298 -15.90 -16.54 2.34
CA VAL A 298 -15.97 -17.74 3.19
C VAL A 298 -16.72 -18.85 2.46
N ASN A 299 -17.81 -18.48 1.79
CA ASN A 299 -18.76 -19.40 1.18
C ASN A 299 -18.49 -19.66 -0.31
N THR A 300 -17.65 -18.84 -0.97
CA THR A 300 -17.28 -19.04 -2.38
C THR A 300 -16.09 -20.00 -2.52
N THR A 301 -16.19 -20.90 -3.50
CA THR A 301 -15.10 -21.78 -3.91
C THR A 301 -14.10 -21.02 -4.77
N PHE A 302 -12.83 -21.02 -4.36
CA PHE A 302 -11.70 -20.55 -5.16
C PHE A 302 -10.97 -21.75 -5.75
N ASN A 303 -10.36 -21.58 -6.93
CA ASN A 303 -9.46 -22.59 -7.49
C ASN A 303 -8.29 -22.88 -6.54
N TYR A 304 -7.79 -24.11 -6.53
CA TYR A 304 -6.65 -24.53 -5.71
C TYR A 304 -5.55 -25.14 -6.57
N PRO A 305 -4.26 -24.77 -6.42
CA PRO A 305 -3.73 -23.73 -5.53
C PRO A 305 -3.65 -22.35 -6.22
N THR A 306 -4.08 -21.28 -5.54
CA THR A 306 -3.93 -19.88 -6.03
C THR A 306 -3.65 -18.89 -4.89
N MET A 307 -3.08 -17.72 -5.20
CA MET A 307 -2.89 -16.65 -4.22
C MET A 307 -4.22 -16.09 -3.71
N ALA A 308 -5.27 -16.12 -4.54
CA ALA A 308 -6.61 -15.66 -4.17
C ALA A 308 -7.24 -16.47 -3.01
N GLU A 309 -6.74 -17.66 -2.67
CA GLU A 309 -7.18 -18.39 -1.47
C GLU A 309 -6.90 -17.63 -0.17
N ALA A 310 -6.00 -16.65 -0.20
CA ALA A 310 -5.77 -15.75 0.92
C ALA A 310 -7.08 -15.05 1.38
N TYR A 311 -8.02 -14.78 0.47
CA TYR A 311 -9.33 -14.23 0.82
C TYR A 311 -10.13 -15.18 1.70
N ARG A 312 -10.21 -16.46 1.31
CA ARG A 312 -10.92 -17.50 2.07
C ARG A 312 -10.27 -17.74 3.42
N GLY A 313 -8.94 -17.85 3.45
CA GLY A 313 -8.17 -18.00 4.68
C GLY A 313 -8.37 -16.83 5.66
N SER A 314 -8.53 -15.62 5.13
CA SER A 314 -8.74 -14.40 5.92
C SER A 314 -10.14 -14.32 6.49
N GLY A 315 -11.17 -14.65 5.71
CA GLY A 315 -12.57 -14.66 6.18
C GLY A 315 -12.86 -15.82 7.16
N ALA A 316 -12.36 -17.02 6.89
CA ALA A 316 -12.71 -18.22 7.64
C ALA A 316 -12.09 -18.30 9.06
N LYS A 317 -10.92 -17.71 9.28
CA LYS A 317 -10.20 -17.80 10.56
C LYS A 317 -10.89 -17.10 11.74
N ARG A 318 -11.87 -16.22 11.48
CA ARG A 318 -12.57 -15.45 12.53
C ARG A 318 -14.06 -15.79 12.67
N LEU A 319 -14.69 -16.35 11.64
CA LEU A 319 -16.11 -16.75 11.69
C LEU A 319 -16.34 -18.10 12.39
N LYS A 320 -15.28 -18.84 12.70
CA LYS A 320 -15.38 -19.96 13.64
C LYS A 320 -15.55 -19.38 15.05
N PRO A 321 -16.55 -19.81 15.85
CA PRO A 321 -16.57 -19.47 17.28
C PRO A 321 -15.23 -19.86 17.90
N PRO A 322 -14.74 -19.13 18.92
CA PRO A 322 -13.51 -19.51 19.60
C PRO A 322 -13.68 -20.96 20.04
N VAL A 323 -12.93 -21.86 19.40
CA VAL A 323 -12.77 -23.20 19.92
C VAL A 323 -12.11 -22.96 21.27
N LEU A 324 -12.84 -23.18 22.34
CA LEU A 324 -12.26 -23.28 23.67
C LEU A 324 -11.12 -24.29 23.50
N THR A 325 -9.87 -23.82 23.50
CA THR A 325 -8.73 -24.69 23.64
C THR A 325 -8.86 -25.25 25.06
N LEU A 326 -9.63 -26.32 25.19
CA LEU A 326 -9.55 -27.21 26.34
C LEU A 326 -8.10 -27.64 26.37
N CYS A 327 -7.34 -27.04 27.29
CA CYS A 327 -6.06 -27.56 27.69
C CYS A 327 -6.27 -29.05 27.96
N ARG A 328 -5.73 -29.90 27.10
CA ARG A 328 -5.56 -31.32 27.39
C ARG A 328 -4.61 -31.40 28.57
N ASN A 329 -5.14 -31.28 29.78
CA ASN A 329 -4.42 -31.61 31.01
C ASN A 329 -4.22 -33.13 30.99
N GLY A 330 -3.01 -33.53 30.65
CA GLY A 330 -2.58 -34.91 30.64
C GLY A 330 -1.15 -35.03 31.15
N HIS A 331 -0.89 -34.62 32.40
CA HIS A 331 0.16 -35.18 33.25
C HIS A 331 -0.18 -34.88 34.73
N PRO A 332 -0.22 -35.89 35.63
CA PRO A 332 -0.39 -35.64 37.05
C PRO A 332 0.92 -35.13 37.66
N SER A 333 0.89 -33.99 38.35
CA SER A 333 1.96 -33.55 39.25
C SER A 333 1.57 -33.89 40.70
N PRO A 334 2.52 -34.27 41.57
CA PRO A 334 2.21 -34.98 42.80
C PRO A 334 2.12 -34.03 44.01
N HIS A 335 1.29 -32.99 44.01
CA HIS A 335 1.04 -32.24 45.24
C HIS A 335 -0.41 -31.76 45.31
N GLY A 336 -1.15 -32.31 46.29
CA GLY A 336 -2.59 -32.13 46.44
C GLY A 336 -2.98 -30.76 46.96
N TRP A 337 -3.82 -30.08 46.19
CA TRP A 337 -4.72 -29.01 46.62
C TRP A 337 -6.09 -29.23 45.95
N PRO A 338 -7.22 -29.01 46.65
CA PRO A 338 -8.54 -29.34 46.11
C PRO A 338 -9.04 -28.25 45.13
N PRO A 339 -9.83 -28.62 44.10
CA PRO A 339 -10.37 -27.65 43.15
C PRO A 339 -11.62 -26.93 43.70
N PRO A 340 -11.89 -25.67 43.28
CA PRO A 340 -13.16 -25.01 43.56
C PRO A 340 -14.28 -25.54 42.66
N VAL A 341 -15.49 -25.51 43.20
CA VAL A 341 -16.74 -26.06 42.65
C VAL A 341 -17.18 -25.27 41.40
N ALA A 342 -17.41 -25.97 40.28
CA ALA A 342 -18.04 -25.41 39.09
C ALA A 342 -19.50 -25.87 39.00
N HIS A 343 -20.42 -24.91 38.85
CA HIS A 343 -21.81 -25.17 38.52
C HIS A 343 -21.95 -25.77 37.13
N SER A 344 -22.76 -26.82 37.03
CA SER A 344 -23.18 -27.47 35.79
C SER A 344 -24.10 -26.57 34.98
N ASP A 345 -23.96 -26.58 33.65
CA ASP A 345 -25.04 -26.88 32.70
C ASP A 345 -24.64 -26.48 31.27
N CYS A 346 -24.45 -27.49 30.41
CA CYS A 346 -24.84 -27.51 29.00
C CYS A 346 -24.33 -28.79 28.33
N ALA A 347 -25.21 -29.78 28.22
CA ALA A 347 -25.06 -30.90 27.31
C ALA A 347 -25.70 -30.55 25.96
N ALA A 348 -25.00 -30.83 24.85
CA ALA A 348 -25.64 -30.98 23.54
C ALA A 348 -24.82 -31.91 22.64
N ALA A 349 -25.57 -32.73 21.91
CA ALA A 349 -25.18 -33.98 21.27
C ALA A 349 -24.36 -33.84 19.98
N ILE A 350 -23.55 -34.86 19.71
CA ILE A 350 -22.88 -35.11 18.43
C ILE A 350 -23.79 -36.06 17.61
N PRO A 351 -24.06 -35.78 16.32
CA PRO A 351 -24.48 -36.83 15.39
C PRO A 351 -23.33 -37.25 14.45
N ASP A 352 -23.32 -38.56 14.21
CA ASP A 352 -22.32 -39.40 13.56
C ASP A 352 -21.92 -39.10 12.10
N ASP A 353 -20.67 -39.49 11.82
CA ASP A 353 -20.04 -39.73 10.52
C ASP A 353 -20.87 -40.61 9.56
N LYS A 354 -20.88 -40.24 8.26
CA LYS A 354 -21.01 -41.20 7.13
C LYS A 354 -20.36 -40.67 5.83
N PRO A 355 -19.99 -41.58 4.90
CA PRO A 355 -18.66 -41.60 4.29
C PRO A 355 -18.55 -40.99 2.88
N THR A 356 -17.29 -40.74 2.51
CA THR A 356 -16.74 -40.31 1.22
C THR A 356 -17.24 -41.10 -0.01
N GLN A 357 -17.64 -40.38 -1.07
CA GLN A 357 -17.67 -40.88 -2.45
C GLN A 357 -16.50 -40.30 -3.26
N PRO A 358 -15.88 -41.07 -4.17
CA PRO A 358 -14.79 -40.60 -5.02
C PRO A 358 -15.34 -39.92 -6.28
N TYR A 359 -14.75 -38.78 -6.68
CA TYR A 359 -15.07 -38.10 -7.94
C TYR A 359 -14.07 -38.51 -9.04
N ALA A 360 -14.65 -38.72 -10.23
CA ALA A 360 -13.99 -38.79 -11.53
C ALA A 360 -13.64 -37.39 -12.06
#